data_AF-A0A9D5HU14-F1
#
_entry.id   AF-A0A9D5HU14-F1
#
_cell.length_a   1.000
_cell.length_b   1.000
_cell.length_c   1.000
_cell.angle_alpha   90.00
_cell.angle_beta   90.00
_cell.angle_gamma   90.00
#
_symmetry.space_group_name_H-M   'P 1'
#
loop_
_entity.id
_entity.type
_entity.pdbx_description
1 polymer ?
#
loop_
_entity_poly.entity_id
_entity_poly.type
_entity_poly.pdbx_seq_one_letter_code
_entity_poly.pdbx_strand_id
1 'polypeptide(L)'
;MAVFASSTLFLLLLLVCSVGTAVGGVHFSTLARTLNVTASPKQGQVLMAGVDKIRVFWGLNQTVKAGTDDAYKKVKVKLCFAPVSQENRGWRKTEDDLKKDKTCQFSLTTQPYTKNPNPSSFEYTLERELPTATYFVRVFVLDGSDTEVAYGQNTDAQKTTNLIQVIGITGRHASLDIAAACFSAFSVVSLIFFFVKEKRKGSKN
;
A
#
# COMPACT_ATOMS: atom_id res chain seq x y z
N MET A 1 -11.05 12.06 58.79
CA MET A 1 -11.75 11.74 57.53
C MET A 1 -11.30 12.70 56.43
N ALA A 2 -10.14 12.50 55.80
CA ALA A 2 -9.71 13.30 54.65
C ALA A 2 -8.43 12.71 54.01
N VAL A 3 -8.46 11.46 53.55
CA VAL A 3 -7.33 10.92 52.74
C VAL A 3 -7.81 10.05 51.56
N PHE A 4 -9.02 9.49 51.63
CA PHE A 4 -9.53 8.60 50.57
C PHE A 4 -10.11 9.30 49.33
N ALA A 5 -10.32 10.62 49.36
CA ALA A 5 -10.95 11.36 48.25
C ALA A 5 -9.97 11.81 47.15
N SER A 6 -8.65 11.83 47.42
CA SER A 6 -7.65 12.37 46.50
C SER A 6 -7.12 11.32 45.50
N SER A 7 -7.00 10.07 45.94
CA SER A 7 -6.44 8.99 45.11
C SER A 7 -7.42 8.50 44.03
N THR A 8 -8.73 8.48 44.32
CA THR A 8 -9.76 8.09 43.35
C THR A 8 -9.94 9.12 42.24
N LEU A 9 -9.79 10.41 42.54
CA LEU A 9 -9.93 11.49 41.56
C LEU A 9 -8.77 11.50 40.55
N PHE A 10 -7.54 11.21 40.99
CA PHE A 10 -6.37 11.07 40.10
C PHE A 10 -6.48 9.84 39.18
N LEU A 11 -7.01 8.74 39.68
CA LEU A 11 -7.20 7.52 38.89
C LEU A 11 -8.29 7.70 37.80
N LEU A 12 -9.36 8.44 38.11
CA LEU A 12 -10.39 8.83 37.13
C LEU A 12 -9.87 9.82 36.08
N LEU A 13 -9.00 10.77 36.45
CA LEU A 13 -8.38 11.70 35.51
C LEU A 13 -7.45 10.98 34.50
N LEU A 14 -6.69 9.98 34.96
CA LEU A 14 -5.84 9.14 34.12
C LEU A 14 -6.66 8.22 33.18
N LEU A 15 -7.83 7.75 33.63
CA LEU A 15 -8.73 6.94 32.80
C LEU A 15 -9.38 7.76 31.68
N VAL A 16 -9.72 9.02 31.92
CA VAL A 16 -10.30 9.93 30.92
C VAL A 16 -9.27 10.35 29.86
N CYS A 17 -7.99 10.43 30.19
CA CYS A 17 -6.91 10.66 29.21
C CYS A 17 -6.64 9.45 28.27
N SER A 18 -7.28 8.30 28.52
CA SER A 18 -7.11 7.09 27.69
C SER A 18 -8.19 6.91 26.63
N VAL A 19 -9.14 7.84 26.53
CA VAL A 19 -10.12 7.86 25.44
C VAL A 19 -9.43 8.41 24.20
N GLY A 20 -8.64 7.55 23.54
CA GLY A 20 -8.19 7.79 22.19
C GLY A 20 -9.42 8.07 21.35
N THR A 21 -9.45 9.21 20.66
CA THR A 21 -10.49 9.48 19.68
C THR A 21 -10.45 8.33 18.67
N ALA A 22 -11.54 7.56 18.58
CA ALA A 22 -11.72 6.63 17.50
C ALA A 22 -11.85 7.48 16.23
N VAL A 23 -10.72 7.80 15.60
CA VAL A 23 -10.69 8.46 14.29
C VAL A 23 -11.29 7.46 13.33
N GLY A 24 -12.60 7.58 13.11
CA GLY A 24 -13.37 6.75 12.19
C GLY A 24 -12.59 6.58 10.90
N GLY A 25 -12.36 5.34 10.48
CA GLY A 25 -11.73 5.06 9.20
C GLY A 25 -12.61 5.56 8.06
N VAL A 26 -11.98 5.99 6.96
CA VAL A 26 -12.73 6.26 5.74
C VAL A 26 -13.19 4.92 5.16
N HIS A 27 -14.49 4.81 4.88
CA HIS A 27 -15.07 3.63 4.26
C HIS A 27 -15.14 3.82 2.74
N PHE A 28 -14.66 2.84 1.98
CA PHE A 28 -14.65 2.90 0.52
C PHE A 28 -16.06 3.06 -0.06
N SER A 29 -17.05 2.37 0.53
CA SER A 29 -18.47 2.45 0.18
C SER A 29 -19.06 3.86 0.25
N THR A 30 -18.46 4.74 1.07
CA THR A 30 -18.90 6.14 1.21
C THR A 30 -18.28 7.09 0.18
N LEU A 31 -17.24 6.66 -0.54
CA LEU A 31 -16.55 7.50 -1.50
C LEU A 31 -17.31 7.58 -2.82
N ALA A 32 -17.42 8.79 -3.36
CA ALA A 32 -18.00 9.01 -4.67
C ALA A 32 -17.00 8.69 -5.80
N ARG A 33 -17.45 7.96 -6.83
CA ARG A 33 -16.66 7.74 -8.05
C ARG A 33 -16.79 8.94 -8.99
N THR A 34 -15.96 9.97 -8.80
CA THR A 34 -16.04 11.21 -9.57
C THR A 34 -14.99 11.34 -10.66
N LEU A 35 -13.89 10.58 -10.58
CA LEU A 35 -12.82 10.64 -11.58
C LEU A 35 -13.02 9.57 -12.66
N ASN A 36 -12.83 9.98 -13.92
CA ASN A 36 -12.56 9.05 -15.00
C ASN A 36 -11.05 8.75 -15.02
N VAL A 37 -10.69 7.47 -15.01
CA VAL A 37 -9.29 7.03 -14.95
C VAL A 37 -9.03 6.06 -16.07
N THR A 38 -7.93 6.23 -16.77
CA THR A 38 -7.42 5.27 -17.74
C THR A 38 -5.95 5.00 -17.48
N ALA A 39 -5.48 3.81 -17.87
CA ALA A 39 -4.09 3.45 -17.73
C ALA A 39 -3.63 2.69 -18.98
N SER A 40 -2.37 2.89 -19.36
CA SER A 40 -1.67 2.04 -20.33
C SER A 40 -0.63 1.22 -19.59
N PRO A 41 -0.46 -0.08 -19.92
CA PRO A 41 -0.85 -0.71 -21.17
C PRO A 41 -2.32 -1.18 -21.21
N LYS A 42 -2.79 -1.54 -22.41
CA LYS A 42 -4.17 -2.04 -22.59
C LYS A 42 -4.32 -3.45 -22.01
N GLN A 43 -5.57 -3.87 -21.77
CA GLN A 43 -5.87 -5.21 -21.26
C GLN A 43 -5.19 -6.31 -22.09
N GLY A 44 -4.56 -7.27 -21.40
CA GLY A 44 -3.87 -8.41 -22.02
C GLY A 44 -2.38 -8.17 -22.31
N GLN A 45 -1.87 -6.96 -22.12
CA GLN A 45 -0.44 -6.69 -22.16
C GLN A 45 0.20 -6.93 -20.79
N VAL A 46 1.41 -7.47 -20.82
CA VAL A 46 2.19 -7.84 -19.63
C VAL A 46 3.31 -6.83 -19.44
N LEU A 47 3.46 -6.33 -18.21
CA LEU A 47 4.55 -5.45 -17.80
C LEU A 47 5.55 -6.19 -16.92
N MET A 48 6.83 -5.89 -17.08
CA MET A 48 7.89 -6.32 -16.19
C MET A 48 8.17 -5.25 -15.12
N ALA A 49 8.02 -5.65 -13.86
CA ALA A 49 8.38 -4.84 -12.70
C ALA A 49 9.87 -4.43 -12.76
N GLY A 50 10.19 -3.18 -12.47
CA GLY A 50 11.55 -2.63 -12.50
C GLY A 50 12.08 -2.26 -13.89
N VAL A 51 11.33 -2.54 -14.96
CA VAL A 51 11.76 -2.27 -16.35
C VAL A 51 10.71 -1.42 -17.06
N ASP A 52 9.47 -1.89 -17.08
CA ASP A 52 8.43 -1.26 -17.87
C ASP A 52 7.74 -0.12 -17.13
N LYS A 53 7.15 0.77 -17.92
CA LYS A 53 6.43 1.94 -17.44
C LYS A 53 4.93 1.79 -17.60
N ILE A 54 4.20 2.31 -16.62
CA ILE A 54 2.77 2.52 -16.66
C ILE A 54 2.50 4.00 -16.85
N ARG A 55 1.53 4.35 -17.69
CA ARG A 55 1.02 5.72 -17.80
C ARG A 55 -0.42 5.76 -17.33
N VAL A 56 -0.73 6.66 -16.41
CA VAL A 56 -2.05 6.81 -15.82
C VAL A 56 -2.59 8.18 -16.18
N PHE A 57 -3.84 8.23 -16.60
CA PHE A 57 -4.58 9.46 -16.86
C PHE A 57 -5.77 9.55 -15.92
N TRP A 58 -6.06 10.75 -15.43
CA TRP A 58 -7.25 11.01 -14.64
C TRP A 58 -7.81 12.40 -14.91
N GLY A 59 -9.12 12.53 -14.81
CA GLY A 59 -9.82 13.80 -14.91
C GLY A 59 -11.20 13.70 -14.27
N LEU A 60 -11.77 14.84 -13.90
CA LEU A 60 -13.14 14.88 -13.41
C LEU A 60 -14.09 14.36 -14.50
N ASN A 61 -14.98 13.44 -14.14
CA ASN A 61 -15.97 12.94 -15.08
C ASN A 61 -16.97 14.05 -15.42
N GLN A 62 -17.15 14.37 -16.70
CA GLN A 62 -18.01 15.47 -17.17
C GLN A 62 -19.50 15.27 -16.82
N THR A 63 -19.91 14.07 -16.42
CA THR A 63 -21.28 13.80 -15.96
C THR A 63 -21.54 14.21 -14.51
N VAL A 64 -20.49 14.53 -13.73
CA VAL A 64 -20.66 15.01 -12.35
C VAL A 64 -20.99 16.51 -12.32
N LYS A 65 -21.69 16.95 -11.29
CA LYS A 65 -22.12 18.36 -11.17
C LYS A 65 -20.90 19.28 -11.09
N ALA A 66 -20.98 20.44 -11.75
CA ALA A 66 -19.97 21.48 -11.61
C ALA A 66 -19.81 21.88 -10.12
N GLY A 67 -18.56 22.10 -9.68
CA GLY A 67 -18.24 22.39 -8.28
C GLY A 67 -18.04 21.16 -7.39
N THR A 68 -18.26 19.94 -7.89
CA THR A 68 -18.01 18.71 -7.10
C THR A 68 -16.55 18.61 -6.61
N ASP A 69 -15.61 19.20 -7.35
CA ASP A 69 -14.17 19.15 -7.08
C ASP A 69 -13.63 20.36 -6.29
N ASP A 70 -14.50 21.20 -5.70
CA ASP A 70 -14.08 22.38 -4.93
C ASP A 70 -13.21 22.04 -3.72
N ALA A 71 -13.50 20.92 -3.07
CA ALA A 71 -12.74 20.43 -1.92
C ALA A 71 -11.45 19.69 -2.30
N TYR A 72 -11.24 19.36 -3.58
CA TYR A 72 -10.15 18.48 -4.01
C TYR A 72 -8.81 19.21 -3.96
N LYS A 73 -7.81 18.61 -3.30
CA LYS A 73 -6.48 19.20 -3.12
C LYS A 73 -5.37 18.34 -3.70
N LYS A 74 -5.45 17.02 -3.54
CA LYS A 74 -4.43 16.10 -4.05
C LYS A 74 -5.08 14.87 -4.68
N VAL A 75 -4.31 14.18 -5.50
CA VAL A 75 -4.63 12.85 -6.01
C VAL A 75 -3.55 11.88 -5.58
N LYS A 76 -3.96 10.69 -5.14
CA LYS A 76 -3.07 9.59 -4.77
C LYS A 76 -3.36 8.41 -5.69
N VAL A 77 -2.39 8.11 -6.55
CA VAL A 77 -2.48 7.04 -7.53
C VAL A 77 -1.94 5.76 -6.88
N LYS A 78 -2.76 4.72 -6.83
CA LYS A 78 -2.40 3.42 -6.26
C LYS A 78 -2.62 2.30 -7.28
N LEU A 79 -1.79 1.28 -7.18
CA LEU A 79 -1.95 0.01 -7.88
C LEU A 79 -2.65 -0.99 -6.95
N CYS A 80 -3.68 -1.64 -7.49
CA CYS A 80 -4.64 -2.42 -6.73
C CYS A 80 -4.77 -3.84 -7.29
N PHE A 81 -4.80 -4.86 -6.43
CA PHE A 81 -4.95 -6.24 -6.87
C PHE A 81 -6.34 -6.48 -7.47
N ALA A 82 -6.41 -7.02 -8.69
CA ALA A 82 -7.66 -7.52 -9.27
C ALA A 82 -8.16 -8.76 -8.50
N PRO A 83 -9.48 -9.05 -8.50
CA PRO A 83 -10.06 -10.18 -7.73
C PRO A 83 -9.36 -11.52 -7.97
N VAL A 84 -8.99 -11.82 -9.23
CA VAL A 84 -8.22 -13.03 -9.61
C VAL A 84 -6.88 -13.16 -8.88
N SER A 85 -6.27 -12.04 -8.48
CA SER A 85 -5.01 -12.01 -7.76
C SER A 85 -5.17 -12.06 -6.24
N GLN A 86 -6.40 -11.98 -5.72
CA GLN A 86 -6.69 -11.95 -4.28
C GLN A 86 -7.06 -13.33 -3.71
N GLU A 87 -7.44 -14.27 -4.57
CA GLU A 87 -7.89 -15.60 -4.18
C GLU A 87 -6.84 -16.31 -3.30
N ASN A 88 -7.28 -16.84 -2.16
CA ASN A 88 -6.44 -17.49 -1.15
C ASN A 88 -5.25 -16.65 -0.64
N ARG A 89 -5.31 -15.32 -0.80
CA ARG A 89 -4.23 -14.39 -0.41
C ARG A 89 -4.77 -13.33 0.54
N GLY A 90 -4.91 -13.68 1.83
CA GLY A 90 -5.43 -12.76 2.85
C GLY A 90 -4.65 -11.44 2.99
N TRP A 91 -3.39 -11.41 2.56
CA TRP A 91 -2.58 -10.19 2.50
C TRP A 91 -2.93 -9.26 1.34
N ARG A 92 -3.85 -9.65 0.44
CA ARG A 92 -4.38 -8.84 -0.69
C ARG A 92 -5.88 -8.58 -0.57
N LYS A 93 -6.48 -8.93 0.57
CA LYS A 93 -7.93 -8.91 0.79
C LYS A 93 -8.51 -7.50 0.69
N THR A 94 -9.67 -7.38 0.03
CA THR A 94 -10.49 -6.16 0.06
C THR A 94 -11.23 -6.02 1.39
N GLU A 95 -11.13 -4.84 1.98
CA GLU A 95 -11.95 -4.40 3.12
C GLU A 95 -12.59 -3.05 2.80
N ASP A 96 -13.73 -2.76 3.42
CA ASP A 96 -14.41 -1.47 3.21
C ASP A 96 -13.71 -0.33 3.95
N ASP A 97 -13.21 -0.59 5.16
CA ASP A 97 -12.36 0.35 5.90
C ASP A 97 -11.01 0.50 5.18
N LEU A 98 -10.74 1.68 4.60
CA LEU A 98 -9.54 1.94 3.81
C LEU A 98 -8.23 1.80 4.60
N LYS A 99 -8.27 1.91 5.93
CA LYS A 99 -7.09 1.65 6.77
C LYS A 99 -6.75 0.17 6.84
N LYS A 100 -7.73 -0.70 6.62
CA LYS A 100 -7.60 -2.17 6.65
C LYS A 100 -7.55 -2.78 5.25
N ASP A 101 -7.94 -2.03 4.21
CA ASP A 101 -7.95 -2.50 2.83
C ASP A 101 -6.54 -2.82 2.33
N LYS A 102 -6.32 -4.08 1.96
CA LYS A 102 -5.07 -4.55 1.37
C LYS A 102 -5.14 -4.69 -0.14
N THR A 103 -6.24 -4.24 -0.76
CA THR A 103 -6.37 -4.27 -2.21
C THR A 103 -5.35 -3.35 -2.88
N CYS A 104 -5.21 -2.12 -2.38
CA CYS A 104 -4.42 -1.05 -2.98
C CYS A 104 -3.20 -0.69 -2.12
N GLN A 105 -2.21 -1.58 -2.09
CA GLN A 105 -1.03 -1.44 -1.22
C GLN A 105 0.07 -0.55 -1.80
N PHE A 106 0.20 -0.49 -3.13
CA PHE A 106 1.33 0.18 -3.77
C PHE A 106 0.94 1.57 -4.22
N SER A 107 1.63 2.59 -3.71
CA SER A 107 1.41 3.99 -4.07
C SER A 107 2.38 4.38 -5.18
N LEU A 108 1.86 4.77 -6.35
CA LEU A 108 2.70 5.18 -7.49
C LEU A 108 3.12 6.64 -7.36
N THR A 109 2.18 7.51 -6.96
CA THR A 109 2.45 8.93 -6.73
C THR A 109 1.37 9.60 -5.90
N THR A 110 1.71 10.73 -5.29
CA THR A 110 0.75 11.72 -4.79
C THR A 110 1.06 13.05 -5.45
N GLN A 111 0.08 13.66 -6.13
CA GLN A 111 0.25 14.91 -6.85
C GLN A 111 -0.82 15.93 -6.43
N PRO A 112 -0.56 17.24 -6.55
CA PRO A 112 -1.60 18.26 -6.43
C PRO A 112 -2.73 17.99 -7.43
N TYR A 113 -3.97 18.21 -7.00
CA TYR A 113 -5.12 18.20 -7.89
C TYR A 113 -5.22 19.54 -8.62
N THR A 114 -5.30 19.49 -9.94
CA THR A 114 -5.47 20.68 -10.77
C THR A 114 -6.82 20.60 -11.47
N LYS A 115 -7.63 21.66 -11.29
CA LYS A 115 -8.87 21.84 -12.04
C LYS A 115 -8.53 22.18 -13.50
N ASN A 116 -8.50 21.18 -14.37
CA ASN A 116 -8.18 21.35 -15.78
C ASN A 116 -9.26 20.67 -16.64
N PRO A 117 -9.73 21.30 -17.73
CA PRO A 117 -10.60 20.63 -18.71
C PRO A 117 -9.96 19.38 -19.34
N ASN A 118 -8.62 19.31 -19.40
CA ASN A 118 -7.90 18.16 -19.93
C ASN A 118 -7.48 17.18 -18.82
N PRO A 119 -7.51 15.86 -19.08
CA PRO A 119 -7.02 14.86 -18.13
C PRO A 119 -5.55 15.09 -17.78
N SER A 120 -5.24 15.01 -16.49
CA SER A 120 -3.85 14.95 -16.02
C SER A 120 -3.25 13.58 -16.32
N SER A 121 -1.94 13.51 -16.46
CA SER A 121 -1.24 12.26 -16.75
C SER A 121 0.04 12.12 -15.94
N PHE A 122 0.38 10.89 -15.58
CA PHE A 122 1.62 10.53 -14.90
C PHE A 122 2.20 9.26 -15.51
N GLU A 123 3.52 9.25 -15.70
CA GLU A 123 4.27 8.09 -16.14
C GLU A 123 5.16 7.61 -14.99
N TYR A 124 5.17 6.30 -14.77
CA TYR A 124 5.87 5.67 -13.65
C TYR A 124 6.51 4.37 -14.08
N THR A 125 7.79 4.20 -13.75
CA THR A 125 8.45 2.89 -13.87
C THR A 125 8.00 2.02 -12.72
N LEU A 126 7.41 0.85 -13.02
CA LEU A 126 6.94 -0.07 -12.01
C LEU A 126 8.08 -0.46 -11.06
N GLU A 127 7.85 -0.41 -9.75
CA GLU A 127 8.82 -0.85 -8.76
C GLU A 127 9.19 -2.32 -8.95
N ARG A 128 10.47 -2.66 -8.75
CA ARG A 128 10.97 -4.03 -8.86
C ARG A 128 10.32 -4.99 -7.85
N GLU A 129 9.87 -4.45 -6.72
CA GLU A 129 9.23 -5.18 -5.61
C GLU A 129 7.77 -5.55 -5.85
N LEU A 130 7.20 -5.13 -6.98
CA LEU A 130 5.83 -5.49 -7.30
C LEU A 130 5.73 -7.00 -7.55
N PRO A 131 4.89 -7.71 -6.78
CA PRO A 131 4.76 -9.14 -6.95
C PRO A 131 4.01 -9.45 -8.25
N THR A 132 4.33 -10.60 -8.84
CA THR A 132 3.59 -11.13 -10.00
C THR A 132 2.10 -11.26 -9.66
N ALA A 133 1.27 -10.50 -10.38
CA ALA A 133 -0.17 -10.47 -10.22
C ALA A 133 -0.83 -9.64 -11.33
N THR A 134 -2.15 -9.77 -11.41
CA THR A 134 -3.03 -8.90 -12.18
C THR A 134 -3.55 -7.75 -11.31
N TYR A 135 -3.48 -6.54 -11.84
CA TYR A 135 -3.79 -5.29 -11.14
C TYR A 135 -4.77 -4.41 -11.93
N PHE A 136 -5.33 -3.42 -11.24
CA PHE A 136 -5.99 -2.25 -11.80
C PHE A 136 -5.46 -0.99 -11.10
N VAL A 137 -5.67 0.18 -11.69
CA VAL A 137 -5.27 1.46 -11.12
C VAL A 137 -6.46 2.13 -10.47
N ARG A 138 -6.26 2.64 -9.25
CA ARG A 138 -7.22 3.49 -8.55
C ARG A 138 -6.56 4.81 -8.19
N VAL A 139 -7.25 5.90 -8.48
CA VAL A 139 -6.86 7.24 -8.10
C VAL A 139 -7.81 7.69 -6.99
N PHE A 140 -7.27 7.92 -5.81
CA PHE A 140 -7.99 8.55 -4.71
C PHE A 140 -7.82 10.05 -4.78
N VAL A 141 -8.85 10.78 -4.38
CA VAL A 141 -8.83 12.23 -4.23
C VAL A 141 -8.79 12.57 -2.76
N LEU A 142 -7.92 13.49 -2.39
CA LEU A 142 -7.71 13.92 -1.02
C LEU A 142 -8.09 15.38 -0.86
N ASP A 143 -8.68 15.70 0.29
CA ASP A 143 -8.98 17.07 0.69
C ASP A 143 -7.77 17.76 1.38
N GLY A 144 -8.00 18.93 1.98
CA GLY A 144 -6.96 19.68 2.70
C GLY A 144 -6.45 19.01 3.97
N SER A 145 -7.13 17.98 4.46
CA SER A 145 -6.74 17.19 5.63
C SER A 145 -6.04 15.87 5.26
N ASP A 146 -5.72 15.67 3.98
CA ASP A 146 -5.20 14.41 3.44
C ASP A 146 -6.14 13.21 3.64
N THR A 147 -7.45 13.47 3.76
CA THR A 147 -8.50 12.44 3.86
C THR A 147 -9.03 12.10 2.48
N GLU A 148 -9.17 10.81 2.16
CA GLU A 148 -9.82 10.39 0.92
C GLU A 148 -11.30 10.80 0.89
N VAL A 149 -11.71 11.55 -0.14
CA VAL A 149 -13.08 12.08 -0.30
C VAL A 149 -13.78 11.60 -1.57
N ALA A 150 -13.02 11.16 -2.56
CA ALA A 150 -13.55 10.60 -3.80
C ALA A 150 -12.53 9.67 -4.46
N TYR A 151 -12.95 8.98 -5.52
CA TYR A 151 -12.04 8.14 -6.29
C TYR A 151 -12.41 8.04 -7.78
N GLY A 152 -11.51 7.44 -8.53
CA GLY A 152 -11.77 6.83 -9.83
C GLY A 152 -10.89 5.60 -10.02
N GLN A 153 -11.26 4.74 -10.95
CA GLN A 153 -10.48 3.55 -11.28
C GLN A 153 -10.66 3.19 -12.75
N ASN A 154 -9.64 2.57 -13.34
CA ASN A 154 -9.63 2.24 -14.78
C ASN A 154 -10.46 1.00 -15.14
N THR A 155 -11.02 0.32 -14.14
CA THR A 155 -11.78 -0.92 -14.29
C THR A 155 -13.28 -0.72 -14.00
N ASP A 156 -14.09 -1.72 -14.31
CA ASP A 156 -15.52 -1.79 -14.04
C ASP A 156 -15.81 -2.09 -12.56
N ALA A 157 -17.09 -2.13 -12.19
CA ALA A 157 -17.50 -2.39 -10.80
C ALA A 157 -17.06 -3.80 -10.33
N GLN A 158 -17.07 -4.78 -11.23
CA GLN A 158 -16.65 -6.16 -10.92
C GLN A 158 -15.13 -6.36 -11.03
N LYS A 159 -14.39 -5.33 -11.45
CA LYS A 159 -12.92 -5.34 -11.59
C LYS A 159 -12.43 -6.45 -12.54
N THR A 160 -13.10 -6.60 -13.68
CA THR A 160 -12.85 -7.66 -14.68
C THR A 160 -12.25 -7.13 -15.99
N THR A 161 -12.36 -5.82 -16.24
CA THR A 161 -11.92 -5.15 -17.47
C THR A 161 -10.72 -4.23 -17.23
N ASN A 162 -9.95 -3.92 -18.28
CA ASN A 162 -8.80 -3.01 -18.22
C ASN A 162 -7.77 -3.38 -17.15
N LEU A 163 -7.60 -4.69 -16.95
CA LEU A 163 -6.64 -5.25 -16.02
C LEU A 163 -5.24 -5.29 -16.63
N ILE A 164 -4.24 -5.06 -15.79
CA ILE A 164 -2.83 -4.99 -16.15
C ILE A 164 -2.12 -6.18 -15.50
N GLN A 165 -1.48 -7.02 -16.31
CA GLN A 165 -0.68 -8.12 -15.80
C GLN A 165 0.74 -7.59 -15.54
N VAL A 166 1.23 -7.80 -14.33
CA VAL A 166 2.60 -7.46 -13.96
C VAL A 166 3.32 -8.75 -13.59
N ILE A 167 4.47 -8.97 -14.22
CA ILE A 167 5.44 -9.98 -13.83
C ILE A 167 6.45 -9.30 -12.92
N GLY A 168 6.47 -9.73 -11.67
CA GLY A 168 7.50 -9.35 -10.72
C GLY A 168 8.82 -9.95 -11.15
N ILE A 169 9.88 -9.14 -11.17
CA ILE A 169 11.23 -9.70 -11.24
C ILE A 169 11.54 -10.16 -9.83
N THR A 170 11.75 -11.47 -9.63
CA THR A 170 12.30 -11.99 -8.38
C THR A 170 13.74 -11.50 -8.25
N GLY A 171 13.88 -10.26 -7.78
CA GLY A 171 15.16 -9.64 -7.51
C GLY A 171 15.66 -10.19 -6.20
N ARG A 172 16.67 -11.05 -6.27
CA ARG A 172 17.63 -11.28 -5.21
C ARG A 172 17.97 -9.91 -4.58
N HIS A 173 17.35 -9.62 -3.43
CA HIS A 173 17.53 -8.33 -2.75
C HIS A 173 18.97 -8.24 -2.29
N ALA A 174 19.57 -7.04 -2.40
CA ALA A 174 20.89 -6.81 -1.80
C ALA A 174 20.89 -7.16 -0.29
N SER A 175 19.77 -6.94 0.40
CA SER A 175 19.60 -7.34 1.80
C SER A 175 19.58 -8.85 2.00
N LEU A 176 18.88 -9.61 1.13
CA LEU A 176 18.87 -11.07 1.17
C LEU A 176 20.28 -11.64 0.89
N ASP A 177 21.04 -10.99 0.00
CA ASP A 177 22.41 -11.37 -0.30
C ASP A 177 23.37 -11.14 0.85
N ILE A 178 23.28 -9.96 1.46
CA ILE A 178 24.08 -9.62 2.64
C ILE A 178 23.74 -10.57 3.78
N ALA A 179 22.45 -10.80 4.03
CA ALA A 179 22.01 -11.74 5.06
C ALA A 179 22.54 -13.17 4.80
N ALA A 180 22.43 -13.65 3.56
CA ALA A 180 22.96 -14.95 3.17
C ALA A 180 24.47 -15.05 3.39
N ALA A 181 25.23 -14.01 3.04
CA ALA A 181 26.68 -13.95 3.26
C ALA A 181 27.03 -13.99 4.76
N CYS A 182 26.36 -13.18 5.58
CA CYS A 182 26.56 -13.15 7.03
C CYS A 182 26.24 -14.50 7.69
N PHE A 183 25.09 -15.11 7.36
CA PHE A 183 24.70 -16.40 7.93
C PHE A 183 25.62 -17.54 7.48
N SER A 184 26.08 -17.50 6.22
CA SER A 184 27.03 -18.48 5.70
C SER A 184 28.36 -18.40 6.46
N ALA A 185 28.92 -17.20 6.62
CA ALA A 185 30.16 -16.97 7.36
C ALA A 185 30.01 -17.38 8.84
N PHE A 186 28.90 -17.02 9.49
CA PHE A 186 28.62 -17.40 10.86
C PHE A 186 28.59 -18.92 11.05
N SER A 187 27.99 -19.67 10.10
CA SER A 187 27.93 -21.13 10.19
C SER A 187 29.32 -21.77 10.16
N VAL A 188 30.20 -21.31 9.25
CA VAL A 188 31.57 -21.83 9.10
C VAL A 188 32.40 -21.51 10.34
N VAL A 189 32.34 -20.27 10.81
CA VAL A 189 33.07 -19.84 12.03
C VAL A 189 32.60 -20.62 13.25
N SER A 190 31.29 -20.85 13.39
CA SER A 190 30.73 -21.63 14.48
C SER A 190 31.23 -23.08 14.43
N LEU A 191 31.23 -23.71 13.26
CA LEU A 191 31.72 -25.09 13.08
C LEU A 191 33.20 -25.22 13.47
N ILE A 192 34.05 -24.28 13.01
CA ILE A 192 35.47 -24.25 13.36
C ILE A 192 35.65 -24.08 14.87
N PHE A 193 34.90 -23.17 15.49
CA PHE A 193 34.93 -22.97 16.93
C PHE A 193 34.60 -24.25 17.70
N PHE A 194 33.57 -24.99 17.28
CA PHE A 194 33.20 -26.26 17.88
C PHE A 194 34.32 -27.31 17.75
N PHE A 195 34.91 -27.48 16.57
CA PHE A 195 36.02 -28.44 16.38
C PHE A 195 37.25 -28.10 17.22
N VAL A 196 37.62 -26.82 17.32
CA VAL A 196 38.75 -26.38 18.16
C VAL A 196 38.46 -26.66 19.64
N LYS A 197 37.23 -26.38 20.10
CA LYS A 197 36.82 -26.64 21.47
C LYS A 197 36.82 -28.15 21.79
N GLU A 198 36.37 -28.98 20.86
CA GLU A 198 36.37 -30.44 21.00
C GLU A 198 37.80 -31.00 21.06
N LYS A 199 38.69 -30.61 20.14
CA LYS A 199 40.12 -30.99 20.18
C LYS A 199 40.81 -30.61 21.50
N ARG A 200 40.52 -29.41 22.02
CA ARG A 200 41.09 -28.95 23.30
C ARG A 200 40.55 -29.72 24.51
N LYS A 201 39.34 -30.26 24.44
CA LYS A 201 38.77 -31.13 25.47
C LYS A 201 39.32 -32.56 25.39
N GLY A 202 39.50 -33.12 24.19
CA GLY A 202 40.04 -34.47 23.99
C GLY A 202 41.52 -34.62 24.35
N SER A 203 42.30 -33.54 24.29
CA SER A 203 43.73 -33.54 24.67
C SER A 203 43.99 -33.43 26.19
N LYS A 204 42.95 -33.26 27.01
CA LYS A 204 43.05 -33.09 28.48
C LYS A 204 42.80 -34.37 29.29
N ASN A 205 42.76 -35.53 28.62
CA ASN A 205 42.77 -36.85 29.25
C ASN A 205 44.11 -37.54 29.00
#